data_AF-A0A7C6CHF2-F1
#
_entry.id   AF-A0A7C6CHF2-F1
#
_cell.length_a   1.000
_cell.length_b   1.000
_cell.length_c   1.000
_cell.angle_alpha   90.00
_cell.angle_beta   90.00
_cell.angle_gamma   90.00
#
_symmetry.space_group_name_H-M   'P 1'
#
loop_
_entity.id
_entity.type
_entity.pdbx_description
1 polymer ?
#
loop_
_entity_poly.entity_id
_entity_poly.type
_entity_poly.pdbx_seq_one_letter_code
_entity_poly.pdbx_strand_id
1 'polypeptide(L)'
;MMRHDPASVAAAVARLDAALAAQRRASDRLQIEAAYLRTLLAKDAEPDPLSDTLAQLREACAARGLRVTHDEYLPERDAAELLGRAPGTLRGWRAEGRAPEYRRRLGRVEYALTALAEFTTENSAERC
;
A
#
# COMPACT_ATOMS: atom_id res chain seq x y z
N MET A 1 -26.69 13.19 60.24
CA MET A 1 -25.76 14.04 59.44
C MET A 1 -24.38 13.41 59.56
N MET A 2 -23.93 12.59 58.60
CA MET A 2 -22.60 11.96 58.67
C MET A 2 -21.55 13.04 58.41
N ARG A 3 -20.80 13.44 59.44
CA ARG A 3 -19.60 14.26 59.25
C ARG A 3 -18.51 13.35 58.73
N HIS A 4 -18.14 13.51 57.46
CA HIS A 4 -16.97 12.84 56.92
C HIS A 4 -15.73 13.38 57.62
N ASP A 5 -14.93 12.48 58.18
CA ASP A 5 -13.64 12.81 58.76
C ASP A 5 -12.71 13.33 57.65
N PRO A 6 -12.22 14.58 57.72
CA PRO A 6 -11.33 15.15 56.71
C PRO A 6 -10.06 14.33 56.49
N ALA A 7 -9.58 13.61 57.51
CA ALA A 7 -8.42 12.72 57.36
C ALA A 7 -8.72 11.52 56.45
N SER A 8 -9.93 10.97 56.52
CA SER A 8 -10.38 9.87 55.67
C SER A 8 -10.48 10.29 54.20
N VAL A 9 -11.01 11.50 53.94
CA VAL A 9 -11.10 12.06 52.60
C VAL A 9 -9.72 12.33 52.02
N ALA A 10 -8.80 12.92 52.79
CA ALA A 10 -7.43 13.15 52.35
C ALA A 10 -6.70 11.85 51.99
N ALA A 11 -6.87 10.80 52.80
CA ALA A 11 -6.29 9.49 52.52
C ALA A 11 -6.90 8.81 51.28
N ALA A 12 -8.17 9.08 50.95
CA ALA A 12 -8.79 8.60 49.73
C ALA A 12 -8.26 9.32 48.49
N VAL A 13 -8.11 10.65 48.54
CA VAL A 13 -7.54 11.46 47.45
C VAL A 13 -6.09 11.03 47.17
N ALA A 14 -5.26 10.87 48.21
CA ALA A 14 -3.88 10.41 48.05
C ALA A 14 -3.78 9.03 47.35
N ARG A 15 -4.72 8.12 47.63
CA ARG A 15 -4.80 6.81 46.96
C ARG A 15 -5.20 6.94 45.48
N LEU A 16 -6.13 7.84 45.16
CA LEU A 16 -6.54 8.10 43.77
C LEU A 16 -5.41 8.74 42.97
N ASP A 17 -4.68 9.70 43.54
CA ASP A 17 -3.53 10.33 42.88
C ASP A 17 -2.40 9.33 42.62
N ALA A 18 -2.11 8.46 43.61
CA ALA A 18 -1.13 7.40 43.44
C ALA A 18 -1.54 6.40 42.35
N ALA A 19 -2.81 6.02 42.29
CA ALA A 19 -3.35 5.15 41.25
C ALA A 19 -3.28 5.81 39.86
N LEU A 20 -3.64 7.10 39.75
CA LEU A 20 -3.56 7.85 38.50
C LEU A 20 -2.11 7.99 38.02
N ALA A 21 -1.17 8.25 38.93
CA ALA A 21 0.25 8.32 38.60
C ALA A 21 0.81 6.96 38.17
N ALA A 22 0.32 5.84 38.73
CA ALA A 22 0.67 4.50 38.26
C ALA A 22 0.09 4.23 36.86
N GLN A 23 -1.16 4.61 36.62
CA GLN A 23 -1.81 4.44 35.33
C GLN A 23 -1.10 5.24 34.22
N ARG A 24 -0.69 6.48 34.51
CA ARG A 24 0.07 7.31 33.56
C ARG A 24 1.39 6.65 33.18
N ARG A 25 2.17 6.17 34.16
CA ARG A 25 3.42 5.44 33.91
C ARG A 25 3.21 4.18 33.05
N ALA A 26 2.12 3.45 33.28
CA ALA A 26 1.78 2.29 32.45
C ALA A 26 1.43 2.71 31.01
N SER A 27 0.65 3.77 30.84
CA SER A 27 0.32 4.33 29.53
C SER A 27 1.56 4.82 28.79
N ASP A 28 2.45 5.55 29.46
CA ASP A 28 3.69 6.08 28.87
C ASP A 28 4.59 4.92 28.38
N ARG A 29 4.69 3.84 29.16
CA ARG A 29 5.42 2.63 28.74
C ARG A 29 4.83 2.03 27.47
N LEU A 30 3.51 1.88 27.40
CA LEU A 30 2.84 1.35 26.21
C LEU A 30 3.03 2.26 24.99
N GLN A 31 3.02 3.58 25.18
CA GLN A 31 3.27 4.53 24.10
C GLN A 31 4.70 4.42 23.55
N ILE A 32 5.70 4.26 24.42
CA ILE A 32 7.09 4.05 24.02
C ILE A 32 7.22 2.75 23.22
N GLU A 33 6.61 1.66 23.71
CA GLU A 33 6.63 0.37 23.03
C GLU A 33 5.95 0.43 21.67
N ALA A 34 4.78 1.07 21.58
CA ALA A 34 4.08 1.27 20.32
C ALA A 34 4.89 2.11 19.32
N ALA A 35 5.60 3.15 19.77
CA ALA A 35 6.48 3.95 18.94
C ALA A 35 7.67 3.13 18.40
N TYR A 36 8.26 2.29 19.25
CA TYR A 36 9.34 1.38 18.85
C TYR A 36 8.85 0.37 17.80
N LEU A 37 7.70 -0.27 18.03
CA LEU A 37 7.13 -1.24 17.09
C LEU A 37 6.78 -0.61 15.74
N ARG A 38 6.21 0.61 15.72
CA ARG A 38 5.97 1.34 14.47
C ARG A 38 7.26 1.59 13.69
N THR A 39 8.34 1.93 14.40
CA THR A 39 9.64 2.20 13.78
C THR A 39 10.23 0.92 13.19
N LEU A 40 10.14 -0.20 13.90
CA LEU A 40 10.55 -1.51 13.37
C LEU A 40 9.74 -1.91 12.14
N LEU A 41 8.41 -1.81 12.22
CA LEU A 41 7.53 -2.16 11.09
C LEU A 41 7.76 -1.26 9.88
N ALA A 42 8.05 0.03 10.08
CA ALA A 42 8.39 0.95 9.00
C ALA A 42 9.78 0.67 8.40
N LYS A 43 10.72 0.17 9.20
CA LYS A 43 12.07 -0.20 8.75
C LYS A 43 12.05 -1.46 7.88
N ASP A 44 11.18 -2.41 8.19
CA ASP A 44 11.07 -3.68 7.46
C ASP A 44 10.13 -3.59 6.25
N ALA A 45 9.41 -2.48 6.08
CA ALA A 45 8.69 -2.16 4.86
C ALA A 45 9.68 -1.69 3.79
N GLU A 46 10.47 -2.61 3.25
CA GLU A 46 11.17 -2.32 2.00
C GLU A 46 10.13 -1.96 0.93
N PRO A 47 10.33 -0.87 0.18
CA PRO A 47 9.45 -0.54 -0.93
C PRO A 47 9.52 -1.68 -1.93
N ASP A 48 8.41 -2.41 -2.09
CA ASP A 48 8.28 -3.40 -3.14
C ASP A 48 8.06 -2.63 -4.46
N PRO A 49 9.09 -2.55 -5.33
CA PRO A 49 9.01 -1.75 -6.54
C PRO A 49 7.90 -2.24 -7.47
N LEU A 50 7.53 -3.52 -7.40
CA LEU A 50 6.41 -4.06 -8.17
C LEU A 50 5.08 -3.54 -7.63
N SER A 51 4.87 -3.62 -6.31
CA SER A 51 3.67 -3.08 -5.66
C SER A 51 3.50 -1.58 -5.92
N ASP A 52 4.59 -0.81 -5.83
CA ASP A 52 4.59 0.63 -6.11
C ASP A 52 4.24 0.92 -7.57
N THR A 53 4.86 0.20 -8.51
CA THR A 53 4.59 0.35 -9.95
C THR A 53 3.15 -0.03 -10.28
N LEU A 54 2.64 -1.12 -9.71
CA LEU A 54 1.26 -1.55 -9.88
C LEU A 54 0.26 -0.51 -9.35
N ALA A 55 0.55 0.10 -8.18
CA ALA A 55 -0.26 1.18 -7.62
C ALA A 55 -0.29 2.40 -8.57
N GLN A 56 0.86 2.80 -9.12
CA GLN A 56 0.95 3.90 -10.10
C GLN A 56 0.17 3.59 -11.37
N LEU A 57 0.23 2.36 -11.89
CA LEU A 57 -0.52 1.97 -13.09
C LEU A 57 -2.04 2.00 -12.84
N ARG A 58 -2.50 1.55 -11.67
CA ARG A 58 -3.92 1.63 -11.26
C ARG A 58 -4.39 3.09 -11.16
N GLU A 59 -3.59 3.96 -10.54
CA GLU A 59 -3.88 5.38 -10.45
C GLU A 59 -3.93 6.04 -11.83
N ALA A 60 -2.98 5.72 -12.71
CA ALA A 60 -2.96 6.22 -14.08
C ALA A 60 -4.18 5.74 -14.90
N CYS A 61 -4.63 4.51 -14.70
CA CYS A 61 -5.87 4.02 -15.32
C CYS A 61 -7.08 4.82 -14.84
N ALA A 62 -7.20 5.06 -13.53
CA ALA A 62 -8.30 5.84 -12.96
C ALA A 62 -8.28 7.29 -13.47
N ALA A 63 -7.12 7.94 -13.46
CA ALA A 63 -6.94 9.32 -13.91
C ALA A 63 -7.29 9.52 -15.40
N ARG A 64 -7.03 8.50 -16.24
CA ARG A 64 -7.31 8.53 -17.69
C ARG A 64 -8.67 7.95 -18.06
N GLY A 65 -9.42 7.42 -17.10
CA GLY A 65 -10.71 6.77 -17.35
C GLY A 65 -10.61 5.46 -18.16
N LEU A 66 -9.47 4.77 -18.08
CA LEU A 66 -9.27 3.48 -18.75
C LEU A 66 -10.08 2.39 -18.03
N ARG A 67 -10.81 1.58 -18.80
CA ARG A 67 -11.67 0.52 -18.23
C ARG A 67 -10.85 -0.72 -17.95
N VAL A 68 -10.52 -0.90 -16.67
CA VAL A 68 -9.94 -2.13 -16.13
C VAL A 68 -11.06 -3.12 -15.82
N THR A 69 -10.89 -4.38 -16.22
CA THR A 69 -11.82 -5.45 -15.82
C THR A 69 -11.62 -5.84 -14.36
N HIS A 70 -12.57 -6.56 -13.76
CA HIS A 70 -12.45 -6.98 -12.35
C HIS A 70 -11.18 -7.79 -12.05
N ASP A 71 -10.71 -8.57 -13.02
CA ASP A 71 -9.48 -9.36 -12.96
C ASP A 71 -8.22 -8.59 -13.39
N GLU A 72 -8.30 -7.26 -13.43
CA GLU A 72 -7.18 -6.35 -13.70
C GLU A 72 -6.58 -6.45 -15.11
N TYR A 73 -7.41 -6.77 -16.10
CA TYR A 73 -7.01 -6.76 -17.50
C TYR A 73 -7.44 -5.48 -18.22
N LEU A 74 -6.62 -5.09 -19.18
CA LEU A 74 -6.82 -3.95 -20.06
C LEU A 74 -6.73 -4.37 -21.53
N PRO A 75 -7.56 -3.80 -22.42
CA PRO A 75 -7.39 -3.97 -23.86
C PRO A 75 -6.01 -3.50 -24.34
N GLU A 76 -5.48 -4.12 -25.40
CA GLU A 76 -4.17 -3.77 -25.98
C GLU A 76 -3.98 -2.27 -26.25
N ARG A 77 -5.02 -1.57 -26.73
CA ARG A 77 -4.95 -0.13 -26.98
C ARG A 77 -4.68 0.64 -25.67
N ASP A 78 -5.46 0.33 -24.63
CA ASP A 78 -5.41 1.04 -23.36
C ASP A 78 -4.12 0.70 -22.62
N ALA A 79 -3.65 -0.54 -22.72
CA ALA A 79 -2.34 -0.95 -22.21
C ALA A 79 -1.19 -0.20 -22.90
N ALA A 80 -1.25 -0.02 -24.22
CA ALA A 80 -0.25 0.75 -24.95
C ALA A 80 -0.27 2.23 -24.57
N GLU A 81 -1.47 2.81 -24.42
CA GLU A 81 -1.65 4.18 -23.94
C GLU A 81 -1.11 4.36 -22.52
N LEU A 82 -1.38 3.40 -21.64
CA LEU A 82 -0.88 3.38 -20.26
C LEU A 82 0.65 3.43 -20.24
N LEU A 83 1.31 2.63 -21.08
CA LEU A 83 2.77 2.59 -21.22
C LEU A 83 3.37 3.74 -22.05
N GLY A 84 2.55 4.64 -22.60
CA GLY A 84 3.02 5.71 -23.49
C GLY A 84 3.63 5.19 -24.80
N ARG A 85 3.11 4.09 -25.33
CA ARG A 85 3.57 3.43 -26.57
C ARG A 85 2.46 3.38 -27.62
N ALA A 86 2.86 3.17 -28.87
CA ALA A 86 1.91 2.86 -29.93
C ALA A 86 1.39 1.41 -29.76
N PRO A 87 0.11 1.11 -30.08
CA PRO A 87 -0.41 -0.27 -30.01
C PRO A 87 0.39 -1.26 -30.87
N GLY A 88 0.93 -0.81 -32.01
CA GLY A 88 1.79 -1.61 -32.86
C GLY A 88 3.08 -2.09 -32.16
N THR A 89 3.57 -1.35 -31.17
CA THR A 89 4.73 -1.72 -30.37
C THR A 89 4.47 -2.98 -29.55
N LEU A 90 3.31 -3.06 -28.88
CA LEU A 90 2.92 -4.26 -28.12
C LEU A 90 2.78 -5.49 -29.02
N ARG A 91 2.21 -5.30 -30.22
CA ARG A 91 2.16 -6.36 -31.24
C ARG A 91 3.55 -6.81 -31.66
N GLY A 92 4.47 -5.87 -31.88
CA GLY A 92 5.88 -6.16 -32.20
C GLY A 92 6.55 -6.99 -31.11
N TRP A 93 6.43 -6.55 -29.85
CA TRP A 93 6.97 -7.29 -28.71
C TRP A 93 6.40 -8.71 -28.60
N ARG A 94 5.09 -8.90 -28.89
CA ARG A 94 4.50 -10.26 -28.92
C ARG A 94 5.12 -11.11 -30.03
N ALA A 95 5.36 -10.55 -31.20
CA ALA A 95 5.98 -11.27 -32.31
C ALA A 95 7.45 -11.64 -32.02
N GLU A 96 8.15 -10.82 -31.23
CA GLU A 96 9.53 -11.03 -30.79
C GLU A 96 9.65 -11.93 -29.55
N GLY A 97 8.53 -12.32 -28.93
CA GLY A 97 8.53 -13.11 -27.69
C GLY A 97 8.95 -12.32 -26.45
N ARG A 98 8.85 -10.99 -26.47
CA ARG A 98 9.27 -10.07 -25.41
C ARG A 98 8.12 -9.24 -24.84
N ALA A 99 6.88 -9.62 -25.10
CA ALA A 99 5.74 -8.89 -24.56
C ALA A 99 5.48 -9.26 -23.10
N PRO A 100 4.89 -8.33 -22.31
CA PRO A 100 4.26 -8.69 -21.04
C PRO A 100 3.24 -9.83 -21.24
N GLU A 101 2.97 -10.58 -20.17
CA GLU A 101 1.95 -11.62 -20.20
C GLU A 101 0.61 -11.06 -20.71
N TYR A 102 0.01 -11.78 -21.65
CA TYR A 102 -1.22 -11.38 -22.31
C TYR A 102 -2.13 -12.58 -22.49
N ARG A 103 -3.42 -12.32 -22.57
CA ARG A 103 -4.44 -13.29 -22.95
C ARG A 103 -5.17 -12.87 -24.20
N ARG A 104 -5.89 -13.84 -24.79
CA ARG A 104 -6.85 -13.56 -25.87
C ARG A 104 -8.27 -13.83 -25.38
N ARG A 105 -9.12 -12.81 -25.43
CA ARG A 105 -10.53 -12.90 -25.09
C ARG A 105 -11.36 -12.46 -26.29
N LEU A 106 -12.18 -13.37 -26.84
CA LEU A 106 -13.00 -13.11 -28.04
C LEU A 106 -12.20 -12.52 -29.21
N GLY A 107 -10.99 -13.05 -29.45
CA GLY A 107 -10.11 -12.59 -30.53
C GLY A 107 -9.38 -11.27 -30.26
N ARG A 108 -9.61 -10.62 -29.11
CA ARG A 108 -8.91 -9.40 -28.69
C ARG A 108 -7.81 -9.74 -27.70
N VAL A 109 -6.69 -9.02 -27.79
CA VAL A 109 -5.58 -9.13 -26.84
C VAL A 109 -5.85 -8.24 -25.65
N GLU A 110 -5.68 -8.80 -24.45
CA GLU A 110 -5.77 -8.10 -23.18
C GLU A 110 -4.50 -8.38 -22.37
N TYR A 111 -4.07 -7.38 -21.61
CA TYR A 111 -2.88 -7.42 -20.76
C TYR A 111 -3.26 -7.29 -19.29
N ALA A 112 -2.64 -8.08 -18.43
CA ALA A 112 -2.80 -7.93 -16.99
C ALA A 112 -2.00 -6.72 -16.50
N LEU A 113 -2.56 -5.92 -15.61
CA LEU A 113 -1.87 -4.79 -14.96
C LEU A 113 -0.61 -5.23 -14.21
N THR A 114 -0.67 -6.39 -13.54
CA THR A 114 0.48 -6.99 -12.85
C THR A 114 1.61 -7.30 -13.82
N ALA A 115 1.31 -7.96 -14.94
CA ALA A 115 2.31 -8.27 -15.97
C ALA A 115 2.90 -7.01 -16.62
N LEU A 116 2.09 -5.96 -16.80
CA LEU A 116 2.59 -4.66 -17.26
C LEU A 116 3.54 -4.04 -16.24
N ALA A 117 3.22 -4.12 -14.95
CA ALA A 117 4.06 -3.62 -13.86
C ALA A 117 5.40 -4.36 -13.79
N GLU A 118 5.37 -5.71 -13.78
CA GLU A 118 6.55 -6.57 -13.83
C GLU A 118 7.45 -6.19 -15.01
N PHE A 119 6.87 -6.13 -16.20
CA PHE A 119 7.60 -5.78 -17.41
C PHE A 119 8.25 -4.39 -17.32
N THR A 120 7.54 -3.39 -16.79
CA THR A 120 8.13 -2.05 -16.62
C THR A 120 9.24 -2.03 -15.58
N THR A 121 9.09 -2.73 -14.47
CA THR A 121 10.10 -2.80 -13.40
C THR A 121 11.38 -3.46 -13.92
N GLU A 122 11.26 -4.58 -14.63
CA GLU A 122 12.39 -5.30 -15.25
C GLU A 122 13.12 -4.43 -16.28
N ASN A 123 12.39 -3.83 -17.23
CA ASN A 123 13.00 -3.01 -18.29
C ASN A 123 13.57 -1.68 -17.78
N SER A 124 13.12 -1.19 -16.62
CA SER A 124 13.70 0.00 -15.98
C SER A 124 15.06 -0.33 -15.35
N ALA A 125 15.19 -1.51 -14.75
CA ALA A 125 16.43 -1.96 -14.12
C ALA A 125 17.56 -2.22 -15.13
N GLU A 126 17.24 -2.67 -16.35
CA GLU A 126 18.24 -2.91 -17.41
C GLU A 126 18.83 -1.63 -18.03
N ARG A 127 18.24 -0.46 -17.75
CA ARG A 127 18.65 0.84 -18.33
C ARG A 127 19.52 1.69 -17.40
N CYS A 128 19.79 1.23 -16.17
CA CYS A 128 20.70 1.86 -15.21
C CYS A 128 22.05 1.16 -15.21
#